data_AF-A0A6N6MTN7-F1
#
_entry.id   AF-A0A6N6MTN7-F1
#
_cell.length_a   1.000
_cell.length_b   1.000
_cell.length_c   1.000
_cell.angle_alpha   90.00
_cell.angle_beta   90.00
_cell.angle_gamma   90.00
#
_symmetry.space_group_name_H-M   'P 1'
#
loop_
_entity.id
_entity.type
_entity.pdbx_description
1 polymer ?
#
loop_
_entity_poly.entity_id
_entity_poly.type
_entity_poly.pdbx_seq_one_letter_code
_entity_poly.pdbx_strand_id
1 'polypeptide(L)'
;MERREGAWRVLPLEGTFEIVYEDGQGAWSARRLQARELKLGPGRTLLGGIDRGRGGYRGFRVDRIRRLTDGATGQRLEAGILDLLLARAEAQRRERAAQARRAARSRRRAAPRHAA
;
A
#
# COMPACT_ATOMS: atom_id res chain seq x y z
N MET A 1 -7.68 6.98 1.09
CA MET A 1 -8.06 7.44 -0.27
C MET A 1 -6.80 7.74 -1.05
N GLU A 2 -6.85 7.78 -2.38
CA GLU A 2 -5.73 8.26 -3.19
C GLU A 2 -5.51 9.76 -2.93
N ARG A 3 -4.24 10.19 -2.84
CA ARG A 3 -3.87 11.60 -2.64
C ARG A 3 -2.86 12.05 -3.70
N ARG A 4 -2.83 13.36 -3.97
CA ARG A 4 -1.79 14.00 -4.78
C ARG A 4 -0.90 14.83 -3.86
N GLU A 5 0.41 14.63 -3.94
CA GLU A 5 1.44 15.33 -3.17
C GLU A 5 2.44 15.94 -4.17
N GLY A 6 2.13 17.11 -4.72
CA GLY A 6 2.88 17.68 -5.85
C GLY A 6 2.89 16.74 -7.06
N ALA A 7 4.08 16.36 -7.54
CA ALA A 7 4.25 15.40 -8.64
C ALA A 7 3.94 13.93 -8.26
N TRP A 8 3.63 13.64 -6.99
CA TRP A 8 3.40 12.30 -6.50
C TRP A 8 1.92 11.93 -6.51
N ARG A 9 1.63 10.70 -6.96
CA ARG A 9 0.35 10.02 -6.74
C ARG A 9 0.51 9.01 -5.61
N VAL A 10 -0.25 9.19 -4.53
CA VAL A 10 -0.17 8.35 -3.34
C VAL A 10 -1.37 7.41 -3.30
N LEU A 11 -1.10 6.11 -3.45
CA LEU A 11 -2.08 5.06 -3.36
C LEU A 11 -2.10 4.48 -1.95
N PRO A 12 -3.26 4.40 -1.28
CA PRO A 12 -3.36 3.71 0.00
C PRO A 12 -3.14 2.21 -0.19
N LEU A 13 -2.17 1.66 0.54
CA LEU A 13 -1.75 0.26 0.45
C LEU A 13 -1.45 -0.27 1.84
N GLU A 14 -2.27 -1.19 2.32
CA GLU A 14 -2.13 -1.81 3.64
C GLU A 14 -1.56 -3.24 3.52
N GLY A 15 -0.63 -3.57 4.41
CA GLY A 15 -0.05 -4.91 4.48
C GLY A 15 1.14 -4.96 5.43
N THR A 16 1.52 -6.17 5.83
CA THR A 16 2.79 -6.41 6.50
C THR A 16 3.70 -7.11 5.50
N PHE A 17 4.90 -6.58 5.30
CA PHE A 17 5.87 -7.15 4.38
C PHE A 17 7.21 -7.36 5.08
N GLU A 18 7.89 -8.42 4.71
CA GLU A 18 9.34 -8.54 4.95
C GLU A 18 10.05 -8.25 3.65
N ILE A 19 11.00 -7.32 3.66
CA ILE A 19 11.73 -6.91 2.47
C ILE A 19 13.22 -7.13 2.69
N VAL A 20 13.91 -7.61 1.65
CA VAL A 20 15.36 -7.49 1.52
C VAL A 20 15.63 -6.25 0.67
N TYR A 21 16.21 -5.25 1.30
CA TYR A 21 16.43 -3.94 0.71
C TYR A 21 17.91 -3.67 0.53
N GLU A 22 18.27 -3.22 -0.67
CA GLU A 22 19.59 -2.71 -1.01
C GLU A 22 19.59 -1.18 -0.86
N ASP A 23 20.46 -0.65 -0.02
CA ASP A 23 20.56 0.79 0.16
C ASP A 23 21.37 1.50 -0.94
N GLY A 24 21.63 2.79 -0.78
CA GLY A 24 22.39 3.56 -1.78
C GLY A 24 23.85 3.15 -1.93
N GLN A 25 24.40 2.47 -0.91
CA GLN A 25 25.80 2.01 -0.88
C GLN A 25 25.92 0.54 -1.27
N GLY A 26 24.84 -0.09 -1.71
CA GLY A 26 24.81 -1.51 -2.05
C GLY A 26 24.77 -2.43 -0.83
N ALA A 27 24.53 -1.92 0.38
CA ALA A 27 24.42 -2.75 1.57
C ALA A 27 23.02 -3.34 1.70
N TRP A 28 22.96 -4.62 2.08
CA TRP A 28 21.72 -5.38 2.11
C TRP A 28 21.17 -5.44 3.52
N SER A 29 19.86 -5.33 3.65
CA SER A 29 19.22 -5.47 4.95
C SER A 29 17.81 -6.04 4.87
N ALA A 30 17.49 -6.92 5.81
CA ALA A 30 16.13 -7.36 6.04
C ALA A 30 15.37 -6.32 6.88
N ARG A 31 14.14 -6.01 6.47
CA ARG A 31 13.24 -5.08 7.17
C ARG A 31 11.85 -5.67 7.26
N ARG A 32 11.18 -5.48 8.40
CA ARG A 32 9.77 -5.78 8.57
C ARG A 32 8.98 -4.48 8.54
N LEU A 33 8.13 -4.34 7.53
CA LEU A 33 7.44 -3.12 7.20
C LEU A 33 5.93 -3.29 7.37
N GLN A 34 5.31 -2.42 8.16
CA GLN A 34 3.87 -2.25 8.14
C GLN A 34 3.53 -1.17 7.11
N ALA A 35 3.21 -1.58 5.89
CA ALA A 35 2.91 -0.69 4.78
C ALA A 35 1.61 0.09 5.00
N ARG A 36 1.63 1.33 4.51
CA ARG A 36 0.50 2.28 4.57
C ARG A 36 0.15 2.83 3.20
N GLU A 37 1.15 2.98 2.34
CA GLU A 37 0.95 3.60 1.03
C GLU A 37 2.02 3.20 0.02
N LEU A 38 1.66 3.37 -1.25
CA LEU A 38 2.54 3.28 -2.39
C LEU A 38 2.56 4.65 -3.08
N LYS A 39 3.73 5.29 -3.13
CA LYS A 39 3.90 6.59 -3.77
C LYS A 39 4.50 6.41 -5.17
N LEU A 40 3.81 6.91 -6.18
CA LEU A 40 4.25 6.91 -7.57
C LEU A 40 4.71 8.32 -7.94
N GLY A 41 5.97 8.47 -8.33
CA GLY A 41 6.54 9.74 -8.73
C GLY A 41 7.36 9.61 -10.02
N PRO A 42 7.89 10.72 -10.54
CA PRO A 42 8.68 10.70 -11.78
C PRO A 42 9.92 9.83 -11.61
N GLY A 43 9.98 8.71 -12.32
CA GLY A 43 11.13 7.79 -12.34
C GLY A 43 11.36 6.97 -11.06
N ARG A 44 10.43 7.00 -10.08
CA ARG A 44 10.58 6.22 -8.84
C ARG A 44 9.25 5.90 -8.17
N THR A 45 9.21 4.74 -7.55
CA THR A 45 8.10 4.27 -6.73
C THR A 45 8.59 3.96 -5.32
N LEU A 46 7.84 4.42 -4.31
CA LEU A 46 8.16 4.19 -2.89
C LEU A 46 7.07 3.37 -2.20
N LEU A 47 7.47 2.29 -1.54
CA LEU A 47 6.66 1.60 -0.56
C LEU A 47 6.83 2.28 0.80
N GLY A 48 5.80 2.98 1.27
CA GLY A 48 5.79 3.75 2.50
C GLY A 48 5.12 3.00 3.65
N GLY A 49 5.75 3.00 4.82
CA GLY A 49 5.21 2.34 6.00
C GLY A 49 6.05 2.51 7.25
N ILE A 50 5.62 1.87 8.34
CA ILE A 50 6.36 1.85 9.61
C ILE A 50 7.35 0.69 9.57
N ASP A 51 8.65 1.02 9.59
CA ASP A 51 9.73 0.04 9.73
C ASP A 51 9.83 -0.37 11.20
N ARG A 52 9.46 -1.62 11.51
CA ARG A 52 9.46 -2.13 12.89
C ARG A 52 10.87 -2.26 13.48
N GLY A 53 11.90 -2.42 12.64
CA GLY A 53 13.28 -2.50 13.13
C GLY A 53 13.86 -1.16 13.57
N ARG A 54 13.29 -0.04 13.09
CA ARG A 54 13.76 1.31 13.39
C ARG A 54 12.69 2.24 13.99
N GLY A 55 11.50 1.72 14.28
CA GLY A 55 10.43 2.40 15.02
C GLY A 55 9.79 3.60 14.32
N GLY A 56 9.97 3.79 13.02
CA GLY A 56 9.57 5.02 12.33
C GLY A 56 9.05 4.82 10.92
N TYR A 57 8.35 5.84 10.42
CA TYR A 57 7.90 5.86 9.03
C TYR A 57 9.09 5.99 8.07
N ARG A 58 9.12 5.15 7.03
CA ARG A 58 10.14 5.18 5.97
C ARG A 58 9.51 4.87 4.61
N GLY A 59 10.12 5.43 3.57
CA GLY A 59 9.82 5.09 2.17
C GLY A 59 10.96 4.27 1.58
N PHE A 60 10.65 3.08 1.07
CA PHE A 60 11.60 2.20 0.41
C PHE A 60 11.38 2.23 -1.09
N ARG A 61 12.46 2.46 -1.85
CA ARG A 61 12.45 2.37 -3.31
C ARG A 61 12.12 0.96 -3.76
N VAL A 62 11.01 0.79 -4.50
CA VAL A 62 10.56 -0.54 -4.92
C VAL A 62 11.57 -1.22 -5.83
N ASP A 63 12.25 -0.46 -6.68
CA ASP A 63 13.33 -0.92 -7.55
C ASP A 63 14.56 -1.45 -6.79
N ARG A 64 14.69 -1.14 -5.49
CA ARG A 64 15.78 -1.62 -4.63
C ARG A 64 15.36 -2.73 -3.68
N ILE A 65 14.12 -3.19 -3.79
CA ILE A 65 13.65 -4.36 -3.05
C ILE A 65 14.04 -5.58 -3.88
N ARG A 66 15.02 -6.35 -3.37
CA ARG A 66 15.47 -7.59 -4.01
C ARG A 66 14.53 -8.76 -3.75
N ARG A 67 13.85 -8.71 -2.61
CA ARG A 67 12.88 -9.72 -2.20
C ARG A 67 11.79 -9.10 -1.37
N LEU A 68 10.55 -9.50 -1.61
CA LEU A 68 9.39 -9.18 -0.80
C LEU A 68 8.68 -10.46 -0.39
N THR A 69 8.39 -10.59 0.90
CA THR A 69 7.51 -11.62 1.45
C THR A 69 6.25 -10.95 1.99
N ASP A 70 5.09 -11.36 1.51
CA ASP A 70 3.80 -10.91 2.02
C ASP A 70 3.49 -11.64 3.34
N GLY A 71 3.38 -10.88 4.43
CA GLY A 71 3.12 -11.42 5.75
C GLY A 71 1.70 -11.97 5.94
N ALA A 72 0.76 -11.65 5.05
CA ALA A 72 -0.59 -12.21 5.10
C ALA A 72 -0.70 -13.55 4.39
N THR A 73 0.00 -13.73 3.26
CA THR A 73 -0.10 -14.96 2.43
C THR A 73 1.12 -15.87 2.54
N GLY A 74 2.24 -15.39 3.09
CA GLY A 74 3.52 -16.07 3.06
C GLY A 74 4.19 -16.06 1.68
N GLN A 75 3.56 -15.44 0.66
CA GLN A 75 4.08 -15.43 -0.70
C GLN A 75 5.38 -14.65 -0.77
N ARG A 76 6.42 -15.27 -1.33
CA ARG A 76 7.75 -14.68 -1.54
C ARG A 76 7.98 -14.42 -3.02
N LEU A 77 8.40 -13.19 -3.34
CA LEU A 77 8.72 -12.76 -4.70
C LEU A 77 10.08 -12.06 -4.74
N GLU A 78 10.81 -12.30 -5.82
CA GLU A 78 12.09 -11.62 -6.13
C GLU A 78 11.98 -10.77 -7.42
N ALA A 79 10.94 -11.01 -8.23
CA ALA A 79 10.58 -10.25 -9.42
C ALA A 79 9.08 -9.89 -9.39
N GLY A 80 8.65 -8.92 -10.22
CA GLY A 80 7.25 -8.51 -10.30
C GLY A 80 6.73 -7.82 -9.02
N ILE A 81 7.63 -7.34 -8.16
CA ILE A 81 7.28 -6.73 -6.86
C ILE A 81 6.41 -5.49 -7.07
N LEU A 82 6.73 -4.66 -8.06
CA LEU A 82 5.94 -3.46 -8.37
C LEU A 82 4.51 -3.83 -8.80
N ASP A 83 4.37 -4.81 -9.70
CA ASP A 83 3.07 -5.24 -10.22
C ASP A 83 2.19 -5.81 -9.11
N LEU A 84 2.76 -6.62 -8.23
CA LEU A 84 2.07 -7.13 -7.04
C LEU A 84 1.56 -5.99 -6.15
N LEU A 85 2.41 -5.01 -5.85
CA LEU A 85 2.05 -3.88 -4.99
C LEU A 85 0.96 -3.00 -5.64
N LEU A 86 1.05 -2.75 -6.95
CA LEU A 86 0.03 -2.02 -7.69
C LEU A 86 -1.31 -2.77 -7.71
N ALA A 87 -1.29 -4.07 -8.01
CA ALA A 87 -2.47 -4.91 -8.02
C ALA A 87 -3.16 -4.93 -6.64
N ARG A 88 -2.36 -5.06 -5.57
CA ARG A 88 -2.87 -5.01 -4.19
C ARG A 88 -3.48 -3.65 -3.84
N ALA A 89 -2.83 -2.55 -4.21
CA ALA A 89 -3.34 -1.20 -3.94
C ALA A 89 -4.69 -0.97 -4.64
N GLU A 90 -4.81 -1.43 -5.89
CA GLU A 90 -6.04 -1.32 -6.67
C GLU A 90 -7.15 -2.23 -6.12
N ALA A 91 -6.85 -3.47 -5.71
CA ALA A 91 -7.81 -4.36 -5.06
C ALA A 91 -8.40 -3.72 -3.80
N GLN A 92 -7.56 -3.19 -2.91
CA GLN A 92 -8.02 -2.50 -1.70
C GLN A 92 -8.82 -1.24 -2.00
N ARG A 93 -8.47 -0.50 -3.06
CA ARG A 93 -9.24 0.65 -3.52
C ARG A 93 -10.65 0.25 -3.93
N ARG A 94 -10.80 -0.82 -4.73
CA ARG A 94 -12.11 -1.33 -5.16
C ARG A 94 -12.94 -1.83 -3.99
N GLU A 95 -12.33 -2.55 -3.06
CA GLU A 95 -12.99 -3.03 -1.84
C GLU A 95 -13.54 -1.87 -1.00
N ARG A 96 -12.73 -0.84 -0.74
CA ARG A 96 -13.18 0.37 -0.03
C ARG A 96 -14.32 1.08 -0.75
N ALA A 97 -14.27 1.18 -2.08
CA ALA A 97 -15.35 1.77 -2.87
C ALA A 97 -16.64 0.94 -2.78
N ALA A 98 -16.55 -0.39 -2.84
CA ALA A 98 -17.69 -1.28 -2.69
C ALA A 98 -18.32 -1.17 -1.29
N GLN A 99 -17.51 -1.12 -0.23
CA GLN A 99 -17.97 -0.93 1.14
C GLN A 99 -18.69 0.42 1.32
N ALA A 100 -18.13 1.51 0.78
CA ALA A 100 -18.75 2.83 0.83
C ALA A 100 -20.13 2.86 0.14
N ARG A 101 -20.25 2.22 -1.04
CA ARG A 101 -21.53 2.09 -1.76
C ARG A 101 -22.57 1.29 -0.96
N ARG A 102 -22.16 0.18 -0.34
CA ARG A 102 -23.04 -0.63 0.53
C ARG A 102 -23.53 0.19 1.73
N ALA A 103 -22.63 0.89 2.41
CA ALA A 103 -22.97 1.75 3.55
C ALA A 103 -23.96 2.87 3.15
N ALA A 104 -23.73 3.53 2.01
CA ALA A 104 -24.64 4.57 1.51
C ALA A 104 -26.04 4.02 1.18
N ARG A 105 -26.14 2.81 0.59
CA ARG A 105 -27.42 2.15 0.33
C ARG A 105 -28.17 1.79 1.61
N SER A 106 -27.46 1.28 2.62
CA SER A 106 -28.06 0.98 3.93
C SER A 106 -28.59 2.24 4.62
N ARG A 107 -27.84 3.35 4.57
CA ARG A 107 -28.29 4.66 5.11
C ARG A 107 -29.53 5.18 4.39
N ARG A 108 -29.59 5.08 3.06
CA ARG A 108 -30.79 5.46 2.28
C ARG A 108 -32.02 4.61 2.61
N ARG A 109 -31.84 3.33 2.94
CA ARG A 109 -32.95 2.45 3.37
C ARG A 109 -33.42 2.72 4.80
N ALA A 110 -32.51 3.16 5.67
CA ALA A 110 -32.80 3.49 7.05
C ALA A 110 -33.37 4.91 7.24
N ALA A 111 -33.27 5.79 6.24
CA ALA A 111 -33.90 7.09 6.27
C ALA A 111 -35.44 6.93 6.20
N PRO A 112 -36.21 7.40 7.20
CA PRO A 112 -37.66 7.33 7.14
C PRO A 112 -38.13 8.14 5.93
N ARG A 113 -39.04 7.55 5.15
CA ARG A 113 -39.82 8.28 4.16
C ARG A 113 -40.68 9.27 4.93
N HIS A 114 -40.25 10.52 5.05
CA HIS A 114 -41.20 11.59 5.34
C HIS A 114 -42.17 11.62 4.16
N ALA A 115 -43.31 10.97 4.36
CA ALA A 115 -44.48 11.09 3.51
C ALA A 115 -44.95 12.55 3.58
N ALA A 116 -45.14 13.15 2.40
CA ALA A 116 -45.99 14.31 2.21
C ALA A 116 -47.41 13.81 1.97
#